data_AF-A0A834SEP6-F1
#
_entry.id   AF-A0A834SEP6-F1
#
_cell.length_a   1.000
_cell.length_b   1.000
_cell.length_c   1.000
_cell.angle_alpha   90.00
_cell.angle_beta   90.00
_cell.angle_gamma   90.00
#
_symmetry.space_group_name_H-M   'P 1'
#
loop_
_entity.id
_entity.type
_entity.pdbx_description
1 polymer ?
#
loop_
_entity_poly.entity_id
_entity_poly.type
_entity_poly.pdbx_seq_one_letter_code
_entity_poly.pdbx_strand_id
1 'polypeptide(L)'
;MTGPKLFKSLCDQGLMGPRPGKIWTESFPSWFRSDLTCMYHLDTSGHSIDTCEQFNVRQDSKNDFRKLREKNHKLREESVRIKEESLALKGENQRLRNEMEKRGLEVRRMNETRQLDSGAELKTLVDRFAKCGVTTEEQLYGKQVNKRT
;
A
#
# COMPACT_ATOMS: atom_id res chain seq x y z
N MET A 1 -14.99 30.48 -22.36
CA MET A 1 -16.44 30.58 -22.13
C MET A 1 -16.68 31.83 -21.29
N THR A 2 -17.62 32.70 -21.66
CA THR A 2 -17.87 33.97 -20.93
C THR A 2 -18.65 33.70 -19.63
N GLY A 3 -18.54 34.59 -18.64
CA GLY A 3 -19.25 34.50 -17.35
C GLY A 3 -20.77 34.30 -17.48
N PRO A 4 -21.48 35.05 -18.35
CA PRO A 4 -22.91 34.86 -18.58
C PRO A 4 -23.29 33.46 -19.05
N LYS A 5 -22.53 32.89 -20.00
CA LYS A 5 -22.77 31.55 -20.54
C LYS A 5 -22.51 30.48 -19.48
N LEU A 6 -21.45 30.65 -18.71
CA LEU A 6 -21.13 29.74 -17.60
C LEU A 6 -22.23 29.77 -16.54
N PHE A 7 -22.62 30.95 -16.09
CA PHE A 7 -23.63 31.10 -15.05
C PHE A 7 -24.96 30.48 -15.46
N LYS A 8 -25.43 30.74 -16.69
CA LYS A 8 -26.63 30.11 -17.23
C LYS A 8 -26.53 28.58 -17.20
N SER A 9 -25.43 28.02 -17.69
CA SER A 9 -25.22 26.57 -17.67
C SER A 9 -25.22 25.99 -16.25
N LEU A 10 -24.63 26.70 -15.28
CA LEU A 10 -24.63 26.28 -13.87
C LEU A 10 -26.02 26.37 -13.24
N CYS A 11 -26.85 27.33 -13.65
CA CYS A 11 -28.25 27.41 -13.24
C CYS A 11 -29.08 26.28 -13.82
N ASP A 12 -28.92 25.98 -15.11
CA ASP A 12 -29.64 24.89 -15.79
C ASP A 12 -29.33 23.53 -15.16
N GLN A 13 -28.10 23.34 -14.66
CA GLN A 13 -27.67 22.13 -13.94
C GLN A 13 -28.08 22.11 -12.46
N GLY A 14 -28.80 23.12 -11.96
CA GLY A 14 -29.14 23.26 -10.53
C GLY A 14 -27.93 23.43 -9.62
N LEU A 15 -26.75 23.73 -10.18
CA LEU A 15 -25.51 23.89 -9.41
C LEU A 15 -25.44 25.28 -8.78
N MET A 16 -25.98 26.30 -9.42
CA MET A 16 -25.95 27.67 -8.90
C MET A 16 -27.30 28.34 -9.11
N GLY A 17 -27.64 29.28 -8.23
CA GLY A 17 -28.79 30.14 -8.40
C GLY A 17 -28.38 31.60 -8.21
N PRO A 18 -29.13 32.55 -8.80
CA PRO A 18 -28.90 33.97 -8.58
C PRO A 18 -29.09 34.31 -7.10
N ARG A 19 -28.42 35.37 -6.65
CA ARG A 19 -28.48 35.88 -5.29
C ARG A 19 -28.78 37.37 -5.30
N PRO A 20 -29.68 37.88 -4.45
CA PRO A 20 -29.93 39.32 -4.37
C PRO A 20 -28.62 40.11 -4.23
N GLY A 21 -28.44 41.11 -5.09
CA GLY A 21 -27.35 42.08 -4.98
C GLY A 21 -27.68 43.18 -3.98
N LYS A 22 -26.66 43.90 -3.52
CA LYS A 22 -26.87 45.16 -2.80
C LYS A 22 -27.29 46.24 -3.80
N ILE A 23 -28.43 46.88 -3.55
CA ILE A 23 -28.86 48.06 -4.29
C ILE A 23 -28.17 49.28 -3.67
N TRP A 24 -27.48 50.07 -4.51
CA TRP A 24 -26.79 51.29 -4.09
C TRP A 24 -27.64 52.49 -4.47
N THR A 25 -28.00 53.32 -3.50
CA THR A 25 -28.83 54.52 -3.71
C THR A 25 -28.04 55.82 -3.58
N GLU A 26 -26.94 55.84 -2.82
CA GLU A 26 -26.08 57.01 -2.60
C GLU A 26 -24.62 56.58 -2.41
N SER A 27 -23.66 57.47 -2.73
CA SER A 27 -22.20 57.25 -2.58
C SER A 27 -21.68 55.98 -3.27
N PHE A 28 -21.66 56.01 -4.60
CA PHE A 28 -21.21 54.87 -5.41
C PHE A 28 -19.71 54.57 -5.21
N PRO A 29 -19.34 53.28 -5.01
CA PRO A 29 -17.95 52.86 -5.01
C PRO A 29 -17.22 53.21 -6.32
N SER A 30 -15.89 53.37 -6.27
CA SER A 30 -15.08 53.70 -7.46
C SER A 30 -15.13 52.65 -8.57
N TRP A 31 -15.45 51.40 -8.24
CA TRP A 31 -15.64 50.31 -9.20
C TRP A 31 -17.05 50.25 -9.80
N PHE A 32 -18.01 51.01 -9.25
CA PHE A 32 -19.41 50.94 -9.65
C PHE A 32 -19.62 51.56 -11.03
N ARG A 33 -20.35 50.85 -11.86
CA ARG A 33 -20.72 51.21 -13.22
C ARG A 33 -22.20 50.99 -13.46
N SER A 34 -22.95 52.09 -13.60
CA SER A 34 -24.41 52.07 -13.78
C SER A 34 -24.85 51.43 -15.10
N ASP A 35 -23.98 51.40 -16.10
CA ASP A 35 -24.23 50.82 -17.43
C ASP A 35 -24.07 49.30 -17.48
N LEU A 36 -23.54 48.69 -16.41
CA LEU A 36 -23.34 47.25 -16.30
C LEU A 36 -24.35 46.65 -15.33
N THR A 37 -24.81 45.43 -15.64
CA THR A 37 -25.67 44.61 -14.79
C THR A 37 -25.06 43.24 -14.55
N CYS A 38 -25.33 42.67 -13.38
CA CYS A 38 -24.80 41.37 -12.98
C CYS A 38 -25.91 40.32 -12.93
N MET A 39 -25.89 39.35 -13.85
CA MET A 39 -26.86 38.25 -13.89
C MET A 39 -26.88 37.39 -12.61
N TYR A 40 -25.72 37.24 -11.95
CA TYR A 40 -25.65 36.55 -10.67
C TYR A 40 -26.45 37.29 -9.59
N HIS A 41 -26.58 38.61 -9.73
CA HIS A 41 -27.29 39.50 -8.81
C HIS A 41 -28.65 39.98 -9.32
N LEU A 42 -29.40 39.12 -10.02
CA LEU A 42 -30.73 39.44 -10.56
C LEU A 42 -30.70 40.74 -11.39
N ASP A 43 -29.65 40.89 -12.20
CA ASP A 43 -29.43 42.03 -13.09
C ASP A 43 -29.32 43.39 -12.37
N THR A 44 -28.93 43.40 -11.10
CA THR A 44 -28.62 44.63 -10.35
C THR A 44 -27.47 45.39 -11.01
N SER A 45 -27.62 46.70 -11.16
CA SER A 45 -26.60 47.58 -11.75
C SER A 45 -25.34 47.71 -10.89
N GLY A 46 -24.20 47.92 -11.53
CA GLY A 46 -22.94 48.29 -10.88
C GLY A 46 -21.71 47.55 -11.39
N HIS A 47 -21.84 46.31 -11.81
CA HIS A 47 -20.72 45.51 -12.34
C HIS A 47 -21.27 44.39 -13.24
N SER A 48 -20.42 43.80 -14.09
CA SER A 48 -20.80 42.63 -14.89
C SER A 48 -20.55 41.34 -14.11
N ILE A 49 -21.15 40.23 -14.54
CA ILE A 49 -20.91 38.94 -13.90
C ILE A 49 -19.45 38.49 -14.00
N ASP A 50 -18.73 38.89 -15.05
CA ASP A 50 -17.31 38.53 -15.23
C ASP A 50 -16.41 39.18 -14.15
N THR A 51 -16.80 40.35 -13.62
CA THR A 51 -16.10 41.04 -12.54
C THR A 51 -16.75 40.84 -11.18
N CYS A 52 -17.76 39.97 -11.07
CA CYS A 52 -18.45 39.69 -9.83
C CYS A 52 -17.61 38.79 -8.91
N GLU A 53 -16.99 39.38 -7.89
CA GLU A 53 -16.18 38.65 -6.90
C GLU A 53 -16.95 37.50 -6.24
N GLN A 54 -18.21 37.73 -5.84
CA GLN A 54 -19.03 36.70 -5.20
C GLN A 54 -19.31 35.51 -6.11
N PHE A 55 -19.49 35.75 -7.41
CA PHE A 55 -19.67 34.69 -8.40
C PHE A 55 -18.38 33.90 -8.58
N ASN A 56 -17.25 34.59 -8.76
CA ASN A 56 -15.93 33.99 -8.99
C ASN A 56 -15.49 33.12 -7.80
N VAL A 57 -15.59 33.62 -6.57
CA VAL A 57 -15.24 32.84 -5.36
C VAL A 57 -16.10 31.58 -5.25
N ARG A 58 -17.40 31.68 -5.57
CA ARG A 58 -18.31 30.52 -5.51
C ARG A 58 -18.03 29.51 -6.61
N GLN A 59 -17.66 29.98 -7.80
CA GLN A 59 -17.22 29.13 -8.91
C GLN A 59 -15.94 28.39 -8.55
N ASP A 60 -14.94 29.09 -8.03
CA ASP A 60 -13.65 28.50 -7.66
C ASP A 60 -13.81 27.47 -6.55
N SER A 61 -14.58 27.80 -5.51
CA SER A 61 -14.93 26.86 -4.46
C SER A 61 -15.58 25.58 -5.02
N LYS A 62 -16.53 25.70 -5.95
CA LYS A 62 -17.15 24.53 -6.61
C LYS A 62 -16.15 23.70 -7.42
N ASN A 63 -15.26 24.36 -8.15
CA ASN A 63 -14.21 23.68 -8.92
C ASN A 63 -13.26 22.92 -8.00
N ASP A 64 -12.89 23.50 -6.85
CA ASP A 64 -12.02 22.85 -5.88
C ASP A 64 -12.71 21.68 -5.19
N PHE A 65 -13.99 21.78 -4.85
CA PHE A 65 -14.76 20.63 -4.37
C PHE A 65 -14.86 19.51 -5.41
N ARG A 66 -14.97 19.84 -6.71
CA ARG A 66 -14.94 18.83 -7.78
C ARG A 66 -13.59 18.11 -7.82
N LYS A 67 -12.48 18.87 -7.86
CA LYS A 67 -11.12 18.30 -7.83
C LYS A 67 -10.90 17.44 -6.59
N LEU A 68 -11.41 17.86 -5.43
CA LEU A 68 -11.28 17.12 -4.18
C LEU A 68 -12.06 15.80 -4.22
N ARG A 69 -13.28 15.79 -4.78
CA ARG A 69 -14.06 14.56 -4.99
C ARG A 69 -13.33 13.57 -5.90
N GLU A 70 -12.78 14.04 -7.01
CA GLU A 70 -11.99 13.20 -7.94
C GLU A 70 -10.77 12.59 -7.24
N LYS A 71 -10.02 13.39 -6.46
CA LYS A 71 -8.89 12.88 -5.67
C LYS A 71 -9.34 11.85 -4.63
N ASN A 72 -10.44 12.10 -3.92
CA ASN A 72 -10.98 11.17 -2.94
C ASN A 72 -11.38 9.83 -3.58
N HIS A 73 -11.97 9.87 -4.78
CA HIS A 73 -12.29 8.67 -5.54
C HIS A 73 -11.03 7.84 -5.84
N LYS A 74 -10.00 8.48 -6.40
CA LYS A 74 -8.72 7.82 -6.70
C LYS A 74 -8.07 7.20 -5.46
N LEU A 75 -8.06 7.93 -4.35
CA LEU A 75 -7.52 7.42 -3.07
C LEU A 75 -8.29 6.21 -2.54
N ARG A 76 -9.61 6.16 -2.74
CA ARG A 76 -10.42 4.98 -2.37
C ARG A 76 -10.06 3.77 -3.23
N GLU A 77 -9.91 3.95 -4.54
CA GLU A 77 -9.50 2.89 -5.46
C GLU A 77 -8.10 2.34 -5.10
N GLU A 78 -7.15 3.23 -4.83
CA GLU A 78 -5.80 2.85 -4.40
C GLU A 78 -5.81 2.12 -3.05
N SER A 79 -6.63 2.58 -2.10
CA SER A 79 -6.80 1.91 -0.80
C SER A 79 -7.35 0.49 -0.94
N VAL A 80 -8.24 0.25 -1.90
CA VAL A 80 -8.75 -1.12 -2.19
C VAL A 80 -7.62 -1.98 -2.74
N ARG A 81 -6.88 -1.47 -3.74
CA ARG A 81 -5.75 -2.18 -4.36
C ARG A 81 -4.69 -2.61 -3.35
N ILE A 82 -4.27 -1.69 -2.47
CA ILE A 82 -3.26 -1.96 -1.44
C ILE A 82 -3.74 -3.04 -0.45
N LYS A 83 -5.03 -3.05 -0.11
CA LYS A 83 -5.62 -4.07 0.76
C LYS A 83 -5.57 -5.45 0.10
N GLU A 84 -5.93 -5.54 -1.19
CA GLU A 84 -5.87 -6.78 -1.96
C GLU A 84 -4.43 -7.32 -2.05
N GLU A 85 -3.48 -6.44 -2.36
CA GLU A 85 -2.06 -6.81 -2.41
C GLU A 85 -1.53 -7.28 -1.05
N SER A 86 -1.89 -6.60 0.04
CA SER A 86 -1.56 -7.04 1.39
C SER A 86 -2.13 -8.41 1.75
N LEU A 87 -3.35 -8.73 1.29
CA LEU A 87 -3.95 -10.04 1.50
C LEU A 87 -3.20 -11.13 0.70
N ALA A 88 -2.85 -10.83 -0.56
CA ALA A 88 -2.07 -11.74 -1.40
C ALA A 88 -0.69 -12.03 -0.78
N LEU A 89 0.03 -10.99 -0.34
CA LEU A 89 1.34 -11.13 0.31
C LEU A 89 1.26 -11.88 1.64
N LYS A 90 0.18 -11.71 2.41
CA LYS A 90 -0.06 -12.53 3.62
C LYS A 90 -0.23 -14.00 3.27
N GLY A 91 -0.99 -14.31 2.22
CA GLY A 91 -1.16 -15.67 1.70
C GLY A 91 0.16 -16.29 1.25
N GLU A 92 0.96 -15.54 0.50
CA GLU A 92 2.27 -15.99 0.04
C GLU A 92 3.25 -16.23 1.20
N ASN A 93 3.30 -15.33 2.17
CA ASN A 93 4.11 -15.53 3.38
C ASN A 93 3.70 -16.78 4.16
N GLN A 94 2.40 -17.07 4.25
CA GLN A 94 1.93 -18.30 4.88
C GLN A 94 2.37 -19.54 4.10
N ARG A 95 2.27 -19.50 2.76
CA ARG A 95 2.74 -20.60 1.91
C ARG A 95 4.23 -20.85 2.09
N LEU A 96 5.05 -19.80 2.09
CA LEU A 96 6.50 -19.91 2.28
C LEU A 96 6.85 -20.48 3.66
N ARG A 97 6.14 -20.08 4.73
CA ARG A 97 6.32 -20.68 6.06
C ARG A 97 6.08 -22.18 6.05
N ASN A 98 4.99 -22.63 5.42
CA ASN A 98 4.67 -24.05 5.30
C ASN A 98 5.72 -24.81 4.47
N GLU A 99 6.21 -24.22 3.37
CA GLU A 99 7.27 -24.82 2.54
C GLU A 99 8.58 -24.95 3.32
N MET A 100 8.96 -23.93 4.09
CA MET A 100 10.16 -23.96 4.94
C MET A 100 10.06 -25.01 6.04
N GLU A 101 8.90 -25.16 6.67
CA GLU A 101 8.67 -26.21 7.67
C GLU A 101 8.81 -27.60 7.06
N LYS A 102 8.18 -27.83 5.91
CA LYS A 102 8.29 -29.09 5.16
C LYS A 102 9.74 -29.42 4.83
N ARG A 103 10.50 -28.46 4.31
CA ARG A 103 11.93 -28.62 4.02
C ARG A 103 12.74 -28.91 5.29
N GLY A 104 12.42 -28.25 6.40
CA GLY A 104 13.06 -28.52 7.69
C GLY A 104 12.82 -29.93 8.21
N LEU A 105 11.62 -30.49 7.99
CA LEU A 105 11.32 -31.90 8.30
C LEU A 105 12.07 -32.86 7.37
N GLU A 106 12.17 -32.54 6.09
CA GLU A 106 12.90 -33.34 5.11
C GLU A 106 14.40 -33.41 5.43
N VAL A 107 15.02 -32.28 5.77
CA VAL A 107 16.42 -32.24 6.23
C VAL A 107 16.64 -33.07 7.49
N ARG A 108 15.72 -33.00 8.46
CA ARG A 108 15.78 -33.85 9.66
C ARG A 108 15.74 -35.33 9.31
N ARG A 109 14.81 -35.74 8.45
CA ARG A 109 14.69 -37.14 8.00
C ARG A 109 15.96 -37.61 7.29
N MET A 110 16.52 -36.82 6.39
CA MET A 110 17.77 -37.17 5.69
C MET A 110 18.93 -37.37 6.69
N ASN A 111 19.04 -36.51 7.70
CA ASN A 111 20.07 -36.64 8.73
C ASN A 111 19.89 -37.90 9.57
N GLU A 112 18.66 -38.25 9.94
CA GLU A 112 18.34 -39.49 10.66
C GLU A 112 18.71 -40.73 9.83
N THR A 113 18.34 -40.76 8.55
CA THR A 113 18.72 -41.86 7.64
C THR A 113 20.24 -42.00 7.53
N ARG A 114 20.95 -40.89 7.35
CA ARG A 114 22.42 -40.91 7.26
C ARG A 114 23.07 -41.47 8.53
N GLN A 115 22.54 -41.15 9.71
CA GLN A 115 23.05 -41.68 10.98
C GLN A 115 22.83 -43.20 11.09
N LEU A 116 21.67 -43.69 10.68
CA LEU A 116 21.37 -45.13 10.68
C LEU A 116 22.29 -45.90 9.72
N ASP A 117 22.51 -45.36 8.52
CA ASP A 117 23.40 -45.96 7.53
C ASP A 117 24.85 -46.04 8.05
N SER A 118 25.38 -44.94 8.60
CA SER A 118 26.71 -44.94 9.22
C SER A 118 26.81 -45.89 10.42
N GLY A 119 25.75 -46.01 11.22
CA GLY A 119 25.69 -46.97 12.33
C GLY A 119 25.69 -48.42 11.85
N ALA A 120 24.96 -48.72 10.77
CA ALA A 120 24.94 -50.04 10.15
C ALA A 120 26.30 -50.41 9.55
N GLU A 121 26.98 -49.46 8.89
CA GLU A 121 28.34 -49.64 8.36
C GLU A 121 29.33 -49.97 9.49
N LEU A 122 29.32 -49.19 10.58
CA LEU A 122 30.17 -49.46 11.75
C LEU A 122 29.90 -50.84 12.35
N LYS A 123 28.63 -51.23 12.50
CA LYS A 123 28.26 -52.55 13.00
C LYS A 123 28.79 -53.68 12.11
N THR A 124 28.63 -53.56 10.78
CA THR A 124 29.17 -54.56 9.85
C THR A 124 30.70 -54.64 9.89
N LEU A 125 31.38 -53.53 10.12
CA LEU A 125 32.84 -53.49 10.30
C LEU A 125 33.26 -54.21 11.59
N VAL A 126 32.59 -53.92 12.70
CA VAL A 126 32.81 -54.56 14.01
C VAL A 126 32.57 -56.07 13.92
N ASP A 127 31.48 -56.51 13.32
CA ASP A 127 31.16 -57.93 13.13
C ASP A 127 32.24 -58.64 12.30
N ARG A 128 32.83 -57.96 11.32
CA ARG A 128 33.94 -58.48 10.51
C ARG A 128 35.21 -58.64 11.34
N PHE A 129 35.55 -57.65 12.18
CA PHE A 129 36.71 -57.75 13.09
C PHE A 129 36.57 -58.87 14.10
N ALA A 130 35.38 -59.04 14.69
CA ALA A 130 35.08 -60.13 15.62
C ALA A 130 35.30 -61.51 14.99
N LYS A 131 34.88 -61.70 13.72
CA LYS A 131 35.10 -62.95 12.97
C LYS A 131 36.58 -63.25 12.68
N CYS A 132 37.43 -62.23 12.59
CA CYS A 132 38.87 -62.39 12.38
C CYS A 132 39.64 -62.63 13.70
N GLY A 133 38.98 -62.74 14.85
CA GLY A 133 39.61 -63.03 16.13
C GLY A 133 40.30 -61.83 16.79
N VAL A 134 40.06 -60.60 16.33
CA VAL A 134 40.58 -59.37 16.94
C VAL A 134 39.58 -58.89 17.99
N THR A 135 39.81 -59.17 19.28
CA THR A 135 38.80 -58.91 20.32
C THR A 135 39.20 -57.99 21.46
N THR A 136 40.42 -57.42 21.52
CA THR A 136 40.76 -56.49 22.61
C THR A 136 41.74 -55.39 22.22
N GLU A 137 41.58 -54.26 22.90
CA GLU A 137 42.37 -53.01 22.84
C GLU A 137 43.90 -53.25 22.99
N GLU A 138 44.30 -54.37 23.60
CA GLU A 138 45.70 -54.74 23.86
C GLU A 138 46.53 -55.07 22.61
N GLN A 139 45.90 -55.31 21.45
CA GLN A 139 46.62 -55.55 20.20
C GLN A 139 46.78 -54.30 19.31
N LEU A 140 45.97 -53.26 19.52
CA LEU A 140 45.98 -52.05 18.67
C LEU A 140 46.93 -50.96 19.18
N TYR A 141 47.11 -50.86 20.50
CA TYR A 141 48.12 -49.99 21.12
C TYR A 141 49.11 -50.85 21.88
N GLY A 142 50.25 -51.15 21.24
CA GLY A 142 51.32 -51.94 21.85
C GLY A 142 51.69 -51.43 23.25
N LYS A 143 51.60 -52.30 24.24
CA LYS A 143 52.06 -52.06 25.62
C LYS A 143 53.53 -51.62 25.62
N GLN A 144 53.80 -50.32 25.73
CA GLN A 144 55.08 -49.86 26.26
C GLN A 144 55.03 -49.93 27.79
N VAL A 145 55.27 -51.13 28.35
CA VAL A 145 55.67 -51.26 29.75
C VAL A 145 57.19 -51.16 29.81
N ASN A 146 57.66 -49.95 30.11
CA ASN A 146 59.06 -49.64 30.35
C ASN A 146 59.49 -50.32 31.67
N LYS A 147 60.20 -51.45 31.59
CA LYS A 147 60.94 -51.98 32.74
C LYS A 147 62.30 -51.29 32.79
N ARG A 148 62.49 -50.42 33.78
CA ARG A 148 63.83 -50.05 34.24
C ARG A 148 63.94 -50.35 35.73
N THR A 149 64.76 -51.37 36.00
CA THR A 149 65.54 -51.60 37.22
C THR A 149 66.39 -50.40 37.58
#